data_AF-X1LLM1-F1
#
_entry.id   AF-X1LLM1-F1
#
_cell.length_a   1.000
_cell.length_b   1.000
_cell.length_c   1.000
_cell.angle_alpha   90.00
_cell.angle_beta   90.00
_cell.angle_gamma   90.00
#
_symmetry.space_group_name_H-M   'P 1'
#
loop_
_entity.id
_entity.type
_entity.pdbx_description
1 polymer ?
#
loop_
_entity_poly.entity_id
_entity_poly.type
_entity_poly.pdbx_seq_one_letter_code
_entity_poly.pdbx_strand_id
1 'polypeptide(L)' 'MSGKKKEIDWNVVNDLLSNSCNGFEIAKHLGISFNTLRNQVKQKFNCGFREYKRKKRAQYQTL' A
#
# COMPACT_ATOMS: atom_id res chain seq x y z
N MET A 1 -13.12 -20.34 6.46
CA MET A 1 -11.70 -20.04 6.14
C MET A 1 -11.22 -18.89 7.02
N SER A 2 -10.51 -19.18 8.12
CA SER A 2 -9.86 -18.13 8.93
C SER A 2 -8.60 -17.64 8.22
N GLY A 3 -8.79 -16.76 7.24
CA GLY A 3 -7.68 -16.07 6.61
C GLY A 3 -7.04 -15.15 7.64
N LYS A 4 -5.92 -15.58 8.24
CA LYS A 4 -5.06 -14.71 9.05
C LYS A 4 -4.79 -13.47 8.19
N LYS A 5 -5.33 -12.32 8.59
CA LYS A 5 -5.02 -11.04 7.94
C LYS A 5 -3.52 -10.86 8.10
N LYS A 6 -2.76 -11.01 7.00
CA LYS A 6 -1.34 -10.62 7.01
C LYS A 6 -1.31 -9.14 7.38
N GLU A 7 -0.69 -8.85 8.51
CA GLU A 7 -0.46 -7.49 8.94
C GLU A 7 0.45 -6.83 7.91
N ILE A 8 -0.01 -5.73 7.31
CA ILE A 8 0.78 -4.99 6.33
C ILE A 8 1.58 -3.94 7.09
N ASP A 9 2.89 -3.98 6.89
CA ASP A 9 3.79 -2.95 7.41
C ASP A 9 3.71 -1.71 6.52
N TRP A 10 2.96 -0.71 6.98
CA TRP A 10 2.67 0.49 6.19
C TRP A 10 3.88 1.43 6.09
N ASN A 11 4.88 1.31 6.97
CA ASN A 11 6.12 2.06 6.84
C ASN A 11 6.89 1.59 5.61
N VAL A 12 6.97 0.27 5.39
CA VAL A 12 7.57 -0.31 4.18
C VAL A 12 6.80 0.11 2.93
N VAL A 13 5.46 0.08 2.97
CA VAL A 13 4.63 0.54 1.83
C VAL A 13 4.92 2.00 1.49
N ASN A 14 5.01 2.86 2.51
CA ASN A 14 5.27 4.29 2.36
C ASN A 14 6.67 4.56 1.80
N ASP A 15 7.69 3.87 2.31
CA ASP A 15 9.07 3.95 1.83
C ASP A 15 9.18 3.56 0.35
N LEU A 16 8.61 2.40 -0.01
CA LEU A 16 8.59 1.93 -1.39
C LEU A 16 7.79 2.87 -2.31
N LEU A 17 6.69 3.46 -1.82
CA LEU A 17 5.95 4.47 -2.56
C LEU A 17 6.75 5.76 -2.79
N SER A 18 7.57 6.17 -1.82
CA SER A 18 8.50 7.29 -1.95
C SER A 18 9.57 7.01 -3.01
N ASN A 19 10.09 5.78 -3.02
CA ASN A 19 11.01 5.26 -4.05
C ASN A 19 10.34 5.04 -5.44
N SER A 20 9.13 5.57 -5.65
CA SER A 20 8.36 5.44 -6.90
C SER A 20 7.97 4.01 -7.31
N CYS A 21 8.05 3.03 -6.40
CA CYS A 21 7.63 1.66 -6.69
C CYS A 21 6.14 1.58 -7.06
N ASN A 22 5.82 0.55 -7.83
CA ASN A 22 4.46 0.22 -8.21
C ASN A 22 3.81 -0.76 -7.22
N GLY A 23 2.48 -0.81 -7.22
CA GLY A 23 1.73 -1.67 -6.29
C GLY A 23 2.08 -3.15 -6.39
N PHE A 24 2.50 -3.64 -7.57
CA PHE A 24 2.96 -5.01 -7.76
C PHE A 24 4.31 -5.27 -7.09
N GLU A 25 5.24 -4.32 -7.16
CA GLU A 25 6.56 -4.43 -6.53
C GLU A 25 6.44 -4.38 -5.01
N ILE A 26 5.59 -3.46 -4.51
CA ILE A 26 5.27 -3.37 -3.08
C ILE A 26 4.64 -4.67 -2.60
N ALA A 27 3.69 -5.22 -3.35
CA ALA A 27 3.05 -6.49 -3.01
C ALA A 27 4.06 -7.66 -3.03
N LYS A 28 4.98 -7.69 -4.01
CA LYS A 28 6.08 -8.66 -4.08
C LYS A 28 7.03 -8.56 -2.88
N HIS A 29 7.41 -7.34 -2.49
CA HIS A 29 8.23 -7.09 -1.29
C HIS A 29 7.56 -7.57 0.00
N LEU A 30 6.25 -7.40 0.11
CA LEU A 30 5.46 -7.84 1.26
C LEU A 30 5.06 -9.33 1.20
N GLY A 31 5.40 -10.05 0.12
CA GLY A 31 4.99 -11.44 -0.07
C GLY A 31 3.46 -11.62 -0.10
N ILE A 32 2.74 -10.68 -0.71
CA ILE A 32 1.29 -10.70 -0.87
C ILE A 32 0.90 -10.44 -2.32
N SER A 33 -0.33 -10.79 -2.69
CA SER A 33 -0.90 -10.40 -3.97
C SER A 33 -1.28 -8.92 -3.97
N PHE A 34 -1.16 -8.25 -5.12
CA PHE A 34 -1.60 -6.86 -5.27
C PHE A 34 -3.07 -6.66 -4.88
N ASN A 35 -3.93 -7.66 -5.13
CA ASN A 35 -5.34 -7.59 -4.74
C ASN A 35 -5.51 -7.52 -3.21
N THR A 36 -4.65 -8.22 -2.45
CA THR A 36 -4.60 -8.14 -0.98
C THR A 36 -4.19 -6.75 -0.52
N LEU A 37 -3.13 -6.19 -1.13
CA LEU A 37 -2.69 -4.82 -0.84
C LEU A 37 -3.80 -3.80 -1.11
N ARG A 38 -4.48 -3.91 -2.26
CA ARG A 38 -5.60 -3.04 -2.64
C ARG A 38 -6.77 -3.16 -1.66
N ASN A 39 -7.14 -4.37 -1.26
CA ASN A 39 -8.21 -4.59 -0.29
C ASN A 39 -7.85 -4.02 1.09
N GLN A 40 -6.61 -4.18 1.53
CA GLN A 40 -6.14 -3.62 2.80
C GLN A 40 -6.12 -2.09 2.77
N VAL A 41 -5.69 -1.48 1.65
CA VAL A 41 -5.77 -0.03 1.47
C VAL A 41 -7.22 0.45 1.52
N LYS A 42 -8.14 -0.26 0.85
CA LYS A 42 -9.56 0.07 0.87
C LYS A 42 -10.16 -0.07 2.27
N GLN A 43 -9.81 -1.12 3.02
CA GLN A 43 -10.30 -1.32 4.39
C GLN A 43 -9.75 -0.28 5.38
N LYS A 44 -8.47 0.08 5.27
CA LYS A 44 -7.80 0.98 6.23
C LYS A 44 -8.00 2.46 5.92
N PHE A 45 -7.98 2.85 4.65
CA PHE A 45 -8.00 4.26 4.22
C PHE A 45 -9.27 4.63 3.46
N ASN A 46 -10.22 3.69 3.31
CA ASN A 46 -11.48 3.87 2.57
C ASN A 46 -11.30 4.47 1.16
N CYS A 47 -10.17 4.19 0.52
CA CYS A 47 -9.84 4.72 -0.81
C CYS A 47 -9.17 3.65 -1.69
N GLY A 48 -9.13 3.90 -3.00
CA GLY A 48 -8.43 3.02 -3.94
C GLY A 48 -6.91 3.18 -3.86
N PHE A 49 -6.17 2.13 -4.25
CA PHE A 49 -4.69 2.17 -4.24
C PHE A 49 -4.10 3.35 -5.03
N ARG A 50 -4.70 3.70 -6.18
CA ARG A 50 -4.28 4.88 -6.97
C ARG A 50 -4.45 6.18 -6.19
N GLU A 51 -5.58 6.34 -5.51
CA GLU A 51 -5.83 7.53 -4.70
C GLU A 51 -4.92 7.57 -3.47
N TYR A 52 -4.69 6.43 -2.82
CA TYR A 52 -3.72 6.30 -1.75
C TYR A 52 -2.31 6.72 -2.19
N LYS A 53 -1.83 6.25 -3.36
CA LYS A 53 -0.54 6.68 -3.94
C LYS A 53 -0.52 8.19 -4.20
N ARG A 54 -1.60 8.77 -4.73
CA ARG A 54 -1.72 10.22 -4.97
C ARG A 54 -1.67 11.02 -3.66
N LYS A 55 -2.45 10.61 -2.65
CA LYS A 55 -2.49 11.23 -1.32
C LYS A 55 -1.13 11.17 -0.64
N LYS A 56 -0.44 10.02 -0.70
CA LYS A 56 0.89 9.85 -0.12
C LYS A 56 1.93 10.72 -0.82
N ARG A 57 1.96 10.71 -2.16
CA ARG A 57 2.86 11.59 -2.92
C ARG A 57 2.62 13.07 -2.63
N ALA A 58 1.36 13.50 -2.54
CA ALA A 58 1.03 14.87 -2.15
C ALA A 58 1.52 15.19 -0.73
N GLN A 59 1.42 14.24 0.20
CA GLN A 59 1.89 14.41 1.58
C GLN A 59 3.42 14.55 1.68
N TYR A 60 4.18 13.86 0.81
CA TYR A 60 5.64 13.98 0.74
C TYR A 60 6.14 15.25 0.03
N GLN A 61 5.31 15.88 -0.82
CA GLN A 61 5.68 17.10 -1.55
C GLN A 61 5.60 18.37 -0.67
N THR A 62 5.03 18.28 0.54
CA THR A 62 4.79 19.42 1.45
C THR A 62 5.74 19.49 2.65
N LEU A 63 6.81 18.68 2.68
CA LEU A 63 7.88 18.72 3.69
C LEU A 63 9.18 19.15 3.01
#